data_AF-A0A2W7MHB2-F1
#
_entry.id   AF-A0A2W7MHB2-F1
#
_cell.length_a   1.000
_cell.length_b   1.000
_cell.length_c   1.000
_cell.angle_alpha   90.00
_cell.angle_beta   90.00
_cell.angle_gamma   90.00
#
_symmetry.space_group_name_H-M   'P 1'
#
loop_
_entity.id
_entity.type
_entity.pdbx_description
1 polymer ?
#
loop_
_entity_poly.entity_id
_entity_poly.type
_entity_poly.pdbx_seq_one_letter_code
_entity_poly.pdbx_strand_id
1 'polypeptide(L)'
;MPKPEKSIQHLRRVFKDNSEPRQYSDEAVRLNGRDSKYLSDETSKQLTERFKDRGSQWAKVTFRGLIDLAESEFNNHAGEITIENKALTKLSFEGDWANMPVGALLRYTAQDMQLLYTNDGKGPRALVPVDDRYSCEVQSQKPASTYHPSLTGTAKVLSCTRDAYQYSTDIYVYLEMYGMFVPIQYVTRNVQGEWTIEVVES
;
A
#
# COMPACT_ATOMS: atom_id res chain seq x y z
N MET A 1 -2.61 -6.77 -15.94
CA MET A 1 -3.50 -5.66 -15.53
C MET A 1 -3.76 -4.71 -16.69
N PRO A 2 -4.99 -4.23 -16.87
CA PRO A 2 -5.36 -3.26 -17.91
C PRO A 2 -4.59 -1.94 -17.77
N LYS A 3 -4.45 -1.19 -18.86
CA LYS A 3 -3.92 0.18 -18.81
C LYS A 3 -4.98 1.11 -18.21
N PRO A 4 -4.62 2.08 -17.36
CA PRO A 4 -5.55 3.11 -16.92
C PRO A 4 -6.14 3.87 -18.11
N GLU A 5 -7.43 4.19 -18.03
CA GLU A 5 -8.14 5.06 -18.97
C GLU A 5 -8.15 6.52 -18.48
N LYS A 6 -8.05 6.72 -17.16
CA LYS A 6 -8.02 8.02 -16.49
C LYS A 6 -6.86 8.11 -15.50
N SER A 7 -6.41 9.34 -15.22
CA SER A 7 -5.44 9.65 -14.18
C SER A 7 -6.08 10.27 -12.95
N ILE A 8 -5.46 10.05 -11.80
CA ILE A 8 -5.67 10.86 -10.59
C ILE A 8 -4.32 11.51 -10.31
N GLN A 9 -4.28 12.84 -10.22
CA GLN A 9 -3.09 13.63 -9.90
C GLN A 9 -2.95 13.84 -8.39
N HIS A 10 -4.08 13.86 -7.69
CA HIS A 10 -4.13 14.10 -6.26
C HIS A 10 -5.24 13.28 -5.61
N LEU A 11 -4.89 12.54 -4.56
CA LEU A 11 -5.82 11.76 -3.77
C LEU A 11 -5.55 12.02 -2.29
N ARG A 12 -6.51 12.65 -1.62
CA ARG A 12 -6.48 12.78 -0.17
C ARG A 12 -7.39 11.78 0.49
N ARG A 13 -6.86 11.12 1.51
CA ARG A 13 -7.59 10.21 2.38
C ARG A 13 -7.53 10.68 3.81
N VAL A 14 -8.53 10.30 4.59
CA VAL A 14 -8.54 10.50 6.04
C VAL A 14 -8.68 9.16 6.72
N PHE A 15 -7.81 8.92 7.70
CA PHE A 15 -7.78 7.72 8.50
C PHE A 15 -8.61 7.89 9.76
N LYS A 16 -9.35 6.85 10.11
CA LYS A 16 -10.10 6.75 11.36
C LYS A 16 -9.69 5.48 12.08
N ASP A 17 -9.13 5.64 13.28
CA ASP A 17 -8.84 4.54 14.20
C ASP A 17 -10.12 4.15 14.96
N ASN A 18 -10.47 2.87 14.88
CA ASN A 18 -11.64 2.26 15.48
C ASN A 18 -11.26 1.19 16.55
N SER A 19 -10.01 1.14 17.02
CA SER A 19 -9.53 0.14 17.99
C SER A 19 -10.04 0.30 19.43
N GLU A 20 -10.29 -0.82 20.12
CA GLU A 20 -10.64 -0.89 21.54
C GLU A 20 -9.72 -1.82 22.37
N PRO A 21 -9.24 -1.39 23.57
CA PRO A 21 -9.16 0.00 24.02
C PRO A 21 -8.28 0.81 23.05
N ARG A 22 -8.47 2.13 22.98
CA ARG A 22 -7.64 3.05 22.17
C ARG A 22 -6.19 3.07 22.69
N GLN A 23 -5.46 1.99 22.48
CA GLN A 23 -4.03 1.98 22.60
C GLN A 23 -3.53 2.83 21.45
N TYR A 24 -3.04 4.02 21.78
CA TYR A 24 -2.29 4.86 20.87
C TYR A 24 -1.11 4.01 20.38
N SER A 25 -1.26 3.31 19.25
CA SER A 25 -0.14 2.64 18.62
C SER A 25 0.57 3.68 17.77
N ASP A 26 1.90 3.74 17.85
CA ASP A 26 2.70 4.55 16.91
C ASP A 26 2.41 4.15 15.45
N GLU A 27 1.87 2.94 15.22
CA GLU A 27 1.33 2.49 13.95
C GLU A 27 0.10 3.31 13.50
N ALA A 28 -0.86 3.63 14.36
CA ALA A 28 -2.01 4.48 14.02
C ALA A 28 -1.59 5.91 13.63
N VAL A 29 -0.52 6.44 14.24
CA VAL A 29 0.10 7.73 13.88
C VAL A 29 0.78 7.66 12.51
N ARG A 30 1.42 6.53 12.16
CA ARG A 30 1.99 6.29 10.82
C ARG A 30 0.92 6.15 9.74
N LEU A 31 -0.32 5.81 10.11
CA LEU A 31 -1.43 5.57 9.20
C LEU A 31 -2.32 6.80 8.97
N ASN A 32 -1.92 7.98 9.47
CA ASN A 32 -2.58 9.27 9.24
C ASN A 32 -3.04 9.40 7.79
N GLY A 33 -4.28 9.88 7.61
CA GLY A 33 -4.90 10.11 6.32
C GLY A 33 -3.91 10.62 5.27
N ARG A 34 -3.68 9.82 4.23
CA ARG A 34 -2.62 10.10 3.27
C ARG A 34 -3.09 11.14 2.26
N ASP A 35 -2.35 12.25 2.19
CA ASP A 35 -2.52 13.28 1.17
C ASP A 35 -1.47 13.08 0.07
N SER A 36 -1.86 12.35 -0.96
CA SER A 36 -0.93 11.75 -1.91
C SER A 36 -1.01 12.47 -3.25
N LYS A 37 0.10 13.09 -3.65
CA LYS A 37 0.26 13.59 -5.02
C LYS A 37 0.92 12.55 -5.89
N TYR A 38 0.35 12.35 -7.07
CA TYR A 38 0.79 11.38 -8.05
C TYR A 38 1.42 12.09 -9.24
N LEU A 39 2.68 11.76 -9.49
CA LEU A 39 3.36 12.23 -10.69
C LEU A 39 3.01 11.27 -11.81
N SER A 40 2.38 11.77 -12.87
CA SER A 40 2.13 10.99 -14.08
C SER A 40 3.45 10.71 -14.77
N ASP A 41 3.83 9.44 -14.81
CA ASP A 41 4.87 8.96 -15.71
C ASP A 41 4.22 8.02 -16.73
N GLU A 42 4.02 8.55 -17.94
CA GLU A 42 3.51 7.85 -19.11
C GLU A 42 4.32 6.58 -19.43
N THR A 43 5.60 6.54 -19.04
CA THR A 43 6.53 5.47 -19.43
C THR A 43 6.56 4.29 -18.46
N SER A 44 6.44 4.51 -17.15
CA SER A 44 6.62 3.44 -16.15
C SER A 44 5.32 2.82 -15.63
N LYS A 45 4.15 3.48 -15.77
CA LYS A 45 2.88 3.10 -15.10
C LYS A 45 3.03 2.94 -13.58
N GLN A 46 4.12 3.46 -13.02
CA GLN A 46 4.39 3.46 -11.60
C GLN A 46 3.77 4.71 -11.01
N LEU A 47 3.32 4.60 -9.78
CA LEU A 47 2.71 5.71 -9.08
C LEU A 47 3.70 6.20 -8.03
N THR A 48 4.24 7.39 -8.26
CA THR A 48 5.07 8.06 -7.26
C THR A 48 4.16 8.70 -6.23
N GLU A 49 4.25 8.27 -4.99
CA GLU A 49 3.55 8.83 -3.84
C GLU A 49 4.54 9.65 -3.01
N ARG A 50 4.12 10.85 -2.58
CA ARG A 50 4.93 11.72 -1.71
C ARG A 50 4.13 12.10 -0.49
N PHE A 51 4.80 12.12 0.66
CA PHE A 51 4.26 12.56 1.93
C PHE A 51 5.25 13.48 2.64
N LYS A 52 4.72 14.44 3.39
CA LYS A 52 5.51 15.36 4.19
C LYS A 52 4.73 15.77 5.44
N ASP A 53 5.36 15.61 6.60
CA ASP A 53 4.90 16.13 7.88
C ASP A 53 6.05 16.85 8.61
N ARG A 54 5.80 17.42 9.80
CA ARG A 54 6.79 18.11 10.64
C ARG A 54 7.83 17.12 11.16
N GLY A 55 8.87 16.89 10.38
CA GLY A 55 10.04 16.09 10.76
C GLY A 55 10.19 14.77 10.01
N SER A 56 9.23 14.41 9.16
CA SER A 56 9.33 13.22 8.30
C SER A 56 8.86 13.55 6.88
N GLN A 57 9.57 13.03 5.89
CA GLN A 57 9.14 13.06 4.50
C GLN A 57 9.51 11.73 3.87
N TRP A 58 8.67 11.24 2.97
CA TRP A 58 9.04 10.09 2.16
C TRP A 58 8.53 10.23 0.74
N ALA A 59 9.22 9.56 -0.16
CA ALA A 59 8.82 9.37 -1.53
C ALA A 59 8.86 7.87 -1.83
N LYS A 60 7.73 7.33 -2.29
CA LYS A 60 7.59 5.94 -2.68
C LYS A 60 7.26 5.85 -4.15
N VAL A 61 7.79 4.85 -4.82
CA VAL A 61 7.36 4.41 -6.14
C VAL A 61 6.59 3.12 -5.92
N THR A 62 5.34 3.07 -6.37
CA THR A 62 4.47 1.91 -6.14
C THR A 62 4.01 1.30 -7.45
N PHE A 63 3.76 -0.01 -7.43
CA PHE A 63 3.00 -0.68 -8.46
C PHE A 63 1.51 -0.39 -8.23
N ARG A 64 1.04 0.68 -8.88
CA ARG A 64 -0.38 1.07 -8.91
C ARG A 64 -1.00 1.31 -7.53
N GLY A 65 -0.21 1.66 -6.52
CA GLY A 65 -0.67 1.87 -5.14
C GLY A 65 -0.82 0.61 -4.28
N LEU A 66 -0.52 -0.59 -4.82
CA LEU A 66 -0.63 -1.85 -4.06
C LEU A 66 0.69 -2.27 -3.41
N ILE A 67 1.80 -2.12 -4.14
CA ILE A 67 3.11 -2.69 -3.76
C ILE A 67 4.16 -1.59 -3.83
N ASP A 68 4.87 -1.33 -2.74
CA ASP A 68 5.99 -0.41 -2.72
C ASP A 68 7.16 -1.05 -3.50
N LEU A 69 7.55 -0.43 -4.61
CA LEU A 69 8.68 -0.88 -5.44
C LEU A 69 10.00 -0.30 -4.95
N ALA A 70 9.97 0.95 -4.54
CA ALA A 70 11.08 1.65 -3.92
C ALA A 70 10.57 2.74 -2.99
N GLU A 71 11.34 3.02 -1.94
CA GLU A 71 11.05 4.04 -0.95
C GLU A 71 12.32 4.77 -0.57
N SER A 72 12.21 6.08 -0.40
CA SER A 72 13.19 6.92 0.28
C SER A 72 12.48 7.66 1.40
N GLU A 73 12.89 7.41 2.63
CA GLU A 73 12.36 8.03 3.83
C GLU A 73 13.44 8.90 4.46
N PHE A 74 13.09 10.15 4.76
CA PHE A 74 13.90 11.09 5.50
C PHE A 74 13.20 11.39 6.82
N ASN A 75 13.93 11.25 7.92
CA ASN A 75 13.47 11.59 9.24
C ASN A 75 14.44 12.57 9.90
N ASN A 76 13.89 13.56 10.59
CA ASN A 76 14.60 14.50 11.43
C ASN A 76 14.01 14.42 12.84
N HIS A 77 14.67 13.65 13.69
CA HIS A 77 14.28 13.49 15.09
C HIS A 77 15.37 14.05 16.00
N ALA A 78 15.00 15.01 16.85
CA ALA A 78 15.91 15.65 17.80
C ALA A 78 17.22 16.22 17.20
N GLY A 79 17.20 16.62 15.91
CA GLY A 79 18.37 17.15 15.20
C GLY A 79 19.25 16.10 14.52
N GLU A 80 18.92 14.81 14.64
CA GLU A 80 19.54 13.73 13.89
C GLU A 80 18.78 13.50 12.57
N ILE A 81 19.53 13.49 11.47
CA ILE A 81 19.00 13.25 10.13
C ILE A 81 19.29 11.82 9.74
N THR A 82 18.24 11.05 9.43
CA THR A 82 18.36 9.72 8.85
C THR A 82 17.71 9.68 7.47
N ILE A 83 18.35 8.95 6.55
CA ILE A 83 17.83 8.65 5.22
C ILE A 83 17.86 7.14 5.05
N GLU A 84 16.69 6.54 4.89
CA GLU A 84 16.53 5.12 4.60
C GLU A 84 16.05 4.94 3.16
N ASN A 85 16.71 4.04 2.43
CA ASN A 85 16.27 3.66 1.09
C ASN A 85 15.98 2.17 1.05
N LYS A 86 14.85 1.81 0.46
CA LYS A 86 14.42 0.42 0.26
C LYS A 86 13.99 0.25 -1.19
N ALA A 87 14.28 -0.92 -1.76
CA ALA A 87 13.84 -1.26 -3.10
C ALA A 87 13.63 -2.77 -3.20
N LEU A 88 12.58 -3.17 -3.91
CA LEU A 88 12.35 -4.57 -4.23
C LEU A 88 13.41 -5.07 -5.23
N THR A 89 13.89 -6.27 -5.00
CA THR A 89 14.77 -6.98 -5.93
C THR A 89 13.98 -7.82 -6.92
N LYS A 90 12.81 -8.33 -6.52
CA LYS A 90 11.95 -9.17 -7.35
C LYS A 90 10.49 -8.97 -7.00
N LEU A 91 9.64 -9.02 -8.02
CA LEU A 91 8.19 -9.02 -7.89
C LEU A 91 7.60 -10.08 -8.83
N SER A 92 6.75 -10.95 -8.30
CA SER A 92 6.03 -11.96 -9.10
C SER A 92 4.54 -12.01 -8.73
N PHE A 93 3.72 -12.36 -9.71
CA PHE A 93 2.26 -12.41 -9.59
C PHE A 93 1.74 -13.79 -9.98
N GLU A 94 0.68 -14.24 -9.31
CA GLU A 94 -0.06 -15.46 -9.60
C GLU A 94 -1.57 -15.16 -9.58
N GLY A 95 -2.31 -15.79 -10.49
CA GLY A 95 -3.75 -15.56 -10.67
C GLY A 95 -4.07 -14.51 -11.74
N ASP A 96 -5.37 -14.31 -11.98
CA ASP A 96 -5.86 -13.42 -13.02
C ASP A 96 -5.94 -11.96 -12.55
N TRP A 97 -4.77 -11.33 -12.39
CA TRP A 97 -4.66 -9.90 -12.09
C TRP A 97 -5.16 -9.01 -13.24
N ALA A 98 -5.38 -9.56 -14.45
CA ALA A 98 -5.89 -8.78 -15.57
C ALA A 98 -7.39 -8.53 -15.43
N ASN A 99 -8.16 -9.55 -15.10
CA ASN A 99 -9.61 -9.42 -14.98
C ASN A 99 -10.08 -9.29 -13.53
N MET A 100 -9.35 -9.85 -12.56
CA MET A 100 -9.71 -9.85 -11.13
C MET A 100 -11.21 -10.16 -10.91
N PRO A 101 -11.73 -11.30 -11.38
CA PRO A 101 -13.15 -11.61 -11.21
C PRO A 101 -13.49 -11.77 -9.73
N VAL A 102 -14.73 -11.44 -9.35
CA VAL A 102 -15.20 -11.64 -7.97
C VAL A 102 -15.10 -13.12 -7.59
N GLY A 103 -14.59 -13.39 -6.39
CA GLY A 103 -14.27 -14.72 -5.89
C GLY A 103 -12.87 -15.25 -6.29
N ALA A 104 -12.10 -14.50 -7.08
CA ALA A 104 -10.73 -14.90 -7.40
C ALA A 104 -9.79 -14.76 -6.21
N LEU A 105 -8.90 -15.73 -6.06
CA LEU A 105 -7.72 -15.63 -5.21
C LEU A 105 -6.51 -15.26 -6.06
N LEU A 106 -5.94 -14.11 -5.78
CA LEU A 106 -4.75 -13.56 -6.43
C LEU A 106 -3.58 -13.62 -5.45
N ARG A 107 -2.37 -13.83 -5.95
CA ARG A 107 -1.17 -13.78 -5.09
C ARG A 107 -0.08 -12.94 -5.72
N TYR A 108 0.75 -12.37 -4.87
CA TYR A 108 2.01 -11.78 -5.29
C TYR A 108 3.11 -12.07 -4.28
N THR A 109 4.36 -12.03 -4.73
CA THR A 109 5.54 -12.15 -3.89
C THR A 109 6.46 -10.97 -4.17
N ALA A 110 6.72 -10.19 -3.14
CA ALA A 110 7.70 -9.11 -3.14
C ALA A 110 8.96 -9.58 -2.42
N GLN A 111 10.11 -9.45 -3.06
CA GLN A 111 11.39 -9.76 -2.45
C GLN A 111 12.17 -8.48 -2.18
N ASP A 112 12.68 -8.32 -0.97
CA ASP A 112 13.60 -7.25 -0.59
C ASP A 112 14.87 -7.83 0.07
N MET A 113 15.85 -6.96 0.32
CA MET A 113 17.07 -7.32 1.03
C MET A 113 16.98 -6.82 2.47
N GLN A 114 17.03 -7.74 3.43
CA GLN A 114 16.95 -7.42 4.85
C GLN A 114 18.27 -7.76 5.55
N LEU A 115 18.68 -6.90 6.48
CA LEU A 115 19.87 -7.13 7.30
C LEU A 115 19.51 -8.05 8.48
N LEU A 116 19.66 -9.35 8.28
CA LEU A 116 19.29 -10.38 9.27
C LEU A 116 20.53 -11.08 9.84
N TYR A 117 20.39 -11.64 11.04
CA TYR A 117 21.42 -12.51 11.60
C TYR A 117 21.46 -13.83 10.83
N THR A 118 22.67 -14.24 10.44
CA THR A 118 22.90 -15.54 9.81
C THR A 118 22.92 -16.67 10.85
N ASN A 119 22.83 -17.94 10.41
CA ASN A 119 22.91 -19.13 11.26
C ASN A 119 21.92 -19.10 12.45
N ASP A 120 20.64 -18.91 12.18
CA ASP A 120 19.56 -18.91 13.18
C ASP A 120 19.82 -17.97 14.37
N GLY A 121 20.35 -16.77 14.10
CA GLY A 121 20.58 -15.74 15.10
C GLY A 121 21.97 -15.77 15.76
N LYS A 122 22.85 -16.70 15.39
CA LYS A 122 24.19 -16.86 16.02
C LYS A 122 25.35 -16.29 15.21
N GLY A 123 25.14 -15.99 13.93
CA GLY A 123 26.16 -15.45 13.04
C GLY A 123 26.11 -13.91 12.93
N PRO A 124 27.04 -13.30 12.18
CA PRO A 124 27.00 -11.87 11.88
C PRO A 124 25.74 -11.51 11.09
N ARG A 125 25.38 -10.23 11.11
CA ARG A 125 24.32 -9.70 10.25
C ARG A 125 24.81 -9.65 8.80
N ALA A 126 23.97 -10.12 7.89
CA ALA A 126 24.21 -10.04 6.46
C ALA A 126 22.91 -9.62 5.75
N LEU A 127 23.06 -8.95 4.60
CA LEU A 127 21.93 -8.68 3.72
C LEU A 127 21.53 -10.00 3.06
N VAL A 128 20.30 -10.43 3.32
CA VAL A 128 19.71 -11.64 2.75
C VAL A 128 18.41 -11.32 2.03
N PRO A 129 18.10 -12.00 0.92
CA PRO A 129 16.82 -11.84 0.25
C PRO A 129 15.71 -12.45 1.11
N VAL A 130 14.62 -11.71 1.29
CA VAL A 130 13.43 -12.17 2.04
C VAL A 130 12.22 -12.08 1.13
N ASP A 131 11.48 -13.20 1.03
CA ASP A 131 10.24 -13.27 0.25
C ASP A 131 9.04 -12.94 1.13
N ASP A 132 8.32 -11.89 0.78
CA ASP A 132 7.03 -11.53 1.34
C ASP A 132 5.90 -11.89 0.40
N ARG A 133 5.13 -12.91 0.80
CA ARG A 133 4.02 -13.45 0.03
C ARG A 133 2.70 -12.90 0.54
N TYR A 134 1.84 -12.54 -0.40
CA TYR A 134 0.53 -12.00 -0.13
C TYR A 134 -0.55 -12.75 -0.90
N SER A 135 -1.66 -12.99 -0.23
CA SER A 135 -2.87 -13.62 -0.76
C SER A 135 -4.02 -12.61 -0.73
N CYS A 136 -4.57 -12.27 -1.89
CA CYS A 136 -5.62 -11.27 -2.08
C CYS A 136 -6.89 -11.89 -2.67
N GLU A 137 -8.00 -11.86 -1.92
CA GLU A 137 -9.31 -12.31 -2.42
C GLU A 137 -10.11 -11.13 -2.97
N VAL A 138 -10.66 -11.29 -4.18
CA VAL A 138 -11.58 -10.30 -4.76
C VAL A 138 -12.99 -10.51 -4.21
N GLN A 139 -13.38 -9.71 -3.23
CA GLN A 139 -14.60 -9.93 -2.45
C GLN A 139 -15.87 -9.46 -3.15
N SER A 140 -15.82 -8.29 -3.80
CA SER A 140 -17.01 -7.68 -4.40
C SER A 140 -16.66 -6.65 -5.47
N GLN A 141 -17.67 -6.20 -6.21
CA GLN A 141 -17.57 -5.08 -7.13
C GLN A 141 -18.72 -4.09 -6.89
N LYS A 142 -18.41 -2.80 -6.97
CA LYS A 142 -19.35 -1.68 -6.77
C LYS A 142 -19.01 -0.55 -7.73
N PRO A 143 -19.92 0.41 -7.96
CA PRO A 143 -19.56 1.66 -8.64
C PRO A 143 -18.45 2.39 -7.88
N ALA A 144 -17.47 2.94 -8.59
CA ALA A 144 -16.39 3.71 -7.98
C ALA A 144 -16.90 4.94 -7.21
N SER A 145 -18.05 5.48 -7.63
CA SER A 145 -18.75 6.57 -6.97
C SER A 145 -19.22 6.24 -5.53
N THR A 146 -19.27 4.96 -5.15
CA THR A 146 -19.50 4.56 -3.75
C THR A 146 -18.37 5.01 -2.82
N TYR A 147 -17.15 5.18 -3.34
CA TYR A 147 -15.97 5.56 -2.55
C TYR A 147 -15.70 7.06 -2.58
N HIS A 148 -16.01 7.73 -3.69
CA HIS A 148 -15.98 9.19 -3.79
C HIS A 148 -16.81 9.65 -5.00
N PRO A 149 -17.65 10.71 -4.89
CA PRO A 149 -18.58 11.09 -5.96
C PRO A 149 -17.95 11.44 -7.32
N SER A 150 -16.71 11.93 -7.34
CA SER A 150 -16.00 12.25 -8.59
C SER A 150 -15.41 11.02 -9.30
N LEU A 151 -15.36 9.87 -8.65
CA LEU A 151 -14.86 8.63 -9.24
C LEU A 151 -15.92 7.99 -10.13
N THR A 152 -15.49 7.52 -11.29
CA THR A 152 -16.35 6.90 -12.30
C THR A 152 -15.89 5.47 -12.60
N GLY A 153 -16.82 4.64 -13.08
CA GLY A 153 -16.54 3.26 -13.46
C GLY A 153 -16.71 2.27 -12.32
N THR A 154 -16.04 1.13 -12.44
CA THR A 154 -16.14 0.02 -11.49
C THR A 154 -15.00 0.06 -10.49
N ALA A 155 -15.32 -0.34 -9.27
CA ALA A 155 -14.40 -0.52 -8.17
C ALA A 155 -14.51 -1.97 -7.65
N LYS A 156 -13.37 -2.66 -7.53
CA LYS A 156 -13.30 -4.02 -6.97
C LYS A 156 -12.71 -3.97 -5.57
N VAL A 157 -13.31 -4.69 -4.62
CA VAL A 157 -12.80 -4.80 -3.26
C VAL A 157 -11.92 -6.02 -3.15
N LEU A 158 -10.70 -5.84 -2.66
CA LEU A 158 -9.74 -6.91 -2.43
C LEU A 158 -9.36 -6.95 -0.96
N SER A 159 -9.34 -8.14 -0.38
CA SER A 159 -8.83 -8.40 0.97
C SER A 159 -7.52 -9.15 0.87
N CYS A 160 -6.42 -8.51 1.28
CA CYS A 160 -5.06 -9.02 1.15
C CYS A 160 -4.46 -9.36 2.52
N THR A 161 -3.87 -10.54 2.64
CA THR A 161 -3.15 -11.00 3.85
C THR A 161 -1.73 -11.40 3.49
N ARG A 162 -0.79 -11.23 4.44
CA ARG A 162 0.61 -11.70 4.30
C ARG A 162 0.73 -13.13 4.83
N ASP A 163 1.30 -14.03 4.04
CA ASP A 163 1.32 -15.48 4.32
C ASP A 163 2.14 -15.83 5.57
N ALA A 164 3.31 -15.19 5.75
CA ALA A 164 4.28 -15.58 6.78
C ALA A 164 3.75 -15.33 8.21
N TYR A 165 2.80 -14.41 8.35
CA TYR A 165 2.28 -13.93 9.61
C TYR A 165 0.88 -13.36 9.31
N GLN A 166 -0.18 -14.16 9.46
CA GLN A 166 -1.61 -13.74 9.32
C GLN A 166 -2.06 -12.79 10.44
N TYR A 167 -1.31 -11.72 10.69
CA TYR A 167 -1.58 -10.75 11.77
C TYR A 167 -2.28 -9.51 11.25
N SER A 168 -2.27 -9.29 9.94
CA SER A 168 -2.90 -8.13 9.31
C SER A 168 -3.59 -8.49 7.99
N THR A 169 -4.73 -7.86 7.79
CA THR A 169 -5.51 -7.85 6.55
C THR A 169 -5.64 -6.41 6.08
N ASP A 170 -5.12 -6.14 4.89
CA ASP A 170 -5.30 -4.88 4.19
C ASP A 170 -6.47 -5.03 3.21
N ILE A 171 -7.44 -4.12 3.26
CA ILE A 171 -8.53 -4.07 2.30
C ILE A 171 -8.30 -2.90 1.36
N TYR A 172 -8.26 -3.23 0.08
CA TYR A 172 -8.10 -2.29 -1.01
C TYR A 172 -9.36 -2.16 -1.85
N VAL A 173 -9.55 -0.99 -2.43
CA VAL A 173 -10.38 -0.82 -3.61
C VAL A 173 -9.49 -0.65 -4.83
N TYR A 174 -9.68 -1.49 -5.86
CA TYR A 174 -9.11 -1.30 -7.17
C TYR A 174 -10.08 -0.51 -8.05
N LEU A 175 -9.69 0.73 -8.39
CA LEU A 175 -10.44 1.64 -9.25
C LEU A 175 -10.10 1.34 -10.71
N GLU A 176 -10.98 0.64 -11.44
CA GLU A 176 -10.63 0.04 -12.74
C GLU A 176 -10.24 1.06 -13.80
N MET A 177 -11.04 2.12 -13.98
CA MET A 177 -10.74 3.20 -14.95
C MET A 177 -9.41 3.88 -14.67
N TYR A 178 -9.00 3.93 -13.40
CA TYR A 178 -7.78 4.61 -12.96
C TYR A 178 -6.60 3.64 -12.83
N GLY A 179 -6.86 2.34 -12.91
CA GLY A 179 -5.88 1.27 -12.75
C GLY A 179 -5.08 1.38 -11.44
N MET A 180 -5.74 1.78 -10.34
CA MET A 180 -5.11 2.13 -9.07
C MET A 180 -5.77 1.38 -7.91
N PHE A 181 -4.95 0.88 -6.99
CA PHE A 181 -5.36 0.34 -5.70
C PHE A 181 -5.30 1.43 -4.64
N VAL A 182 -6.35 1.55 -3.84
CA VAL A 182 -6.46 2.50 -2.75
C VAL A 182 -6.83 1.72 -1.49
N PRO A 183 -6.00 1.71 -0.43
CA PRO A 183 -6.40 1.08 0.82
C PRO A 183 -7.56 1.85 1.46
N ILE A 184 -8.53 1.09 1.95
CA ILE A 184 -9.77 1.58 2.57
C ILE A 184 -9.97 1.04 3.99
N GLN A 185 -9.32 -0.07 4.34
CA GLN A 185 -9.37 -0.62 5.69
C GLN A 185 -8.10 -1.40 6.00
N TYR A 186 -7.70 -1.39 7.27
CA TYR A 186 -6.63 -2.19 7.82
C TYR A 186 -7.11 -2.84 9.10
N VAL A 187 -6.90 -4.16 9.19
CA VAL A 187 -7.39 -4.95 10.32
C VAL A 187 -6.28 -5.84 10.81
N THR A 188 -5.98 -5.77 12.11
CA THR A 188 -5.11 -6.69 12.83
C THR A 188 -5.85 -7.19 14.07
N ARG A 189 -5.19 -8.00 14.90
CA ARG A 189 -5.75 -8.43 16.19
C ARG A 189 -6.13 -7.26 17.11
N ASN A 190 -5.36 -6.16 17.07
CA ASN A 190 -5.50 -5.04 18.01
C ASN A 190 -5.77 -3.70 17.31
N VAL A 191 -5.56 -3.61 16.00
CA VAL A 191 -5.69 -2.39 15.20
C VAL A 191 -6.83 -2.55 14.20
N GLN A 192 -7.82 -1.68 14.24
CA GLN A 192 -8.82 -1.56 13.18
C GLN A 192 -8.88 -0.11 12.71
N GLY A 193 -8.55 0.11 11.45
CA GLY A 193 -8.50 1.42 10.85
C GLY A 193 -9.21 1.48 9.52
N GLU A 194 -9.83 2.60 9.21
CA GLU A 194 -10.54 2.83 7.95
C GLU A 194 -10.04 4.12 7.29
N TRP A 195 -9.92 4.10 5.97
CA TRP A 195 -9.66 5.30 5.17
C TRP A 195 -10.89 5.69 4.37
N THR A 196 -11.22 6.98 4.43
CA THR A 196 -12.20 7.62 3.53
C THR A 196 -11.45 8.49 2.53
N ILE A 197 -11.85 8.44 1.25
CA ILE A 197 -11.34 9.36 0.23
C ILE A 197 -12.07 10.69 0.38
N GLU A 198 -11.35 11.78 0.59
CA GLU A 198 -11.91 13.13 0.75
C GLU A 198 -11.71 14.01 -0.49
N VAL A 199 -10.58 13.86 -1.18
CA VAL A 199 -10.24 14.66 -2.36
C VAL A 199 -9.77 13.74 -3.47
N VAL A 200 -10.24 14.03 -4.68
CA VAL A 200 -9.79 13.42 -5.92
C VAL A 200 -9.68 14.54 -6.96
N GLU A 201 -8.48 14.78 -7.46
CA GLU A 201 -8.24 15.68 -8.59
C GLU A 201 -7.62 14.87 -9.74
N SER A 202 -8.24 14.93 -10.91
CA SER A 202 -7.85 14.19 -12.12
C SER A 202 -6.98 15.01 -13.06
#